data_AF-A0A431URJ4-F1
#
_entry.id   AF-A0A431URJ4-F1
#
_cell.length_a   1.000
_cell.length_b   1.000
_cell.length_c   1.000
_cell.angle_alpha   90.00
_cell.angle_beta   90.00
_cell.angle_gamma   90.00
#
_symmetry.space_group_name_H-M   'P 1'
#
loop_
_entity.id
_entity.type
_entity.pdbx_description
1 polymer ?
#
loop_
_entity_poly.entity_id
_entity_poly.type
_entity_poly.pdbx_seq_one_letter_code
_entity_poly.pdbx_strand_id
1 'polypeptide(L)'
;MKRYLISLWVISLMLFLAACEDSPGQVFGEYDTSKLSNDFNQNNEAYSIGANKDGMPIFKDTNKAFEQALIDYENGFIAIQEEFNLDPVNSENWESYKIFGWQLTTDVESIRKQGSEITQFFDIYENSFK
;
A
#
# COMPACT_ATOMS: atom_id res chain seq x y z
N MET A 1 43.96 30.30 1.35
CA MET A 1 43.55 29.10 0.57
C MET A 1 43.18 27.91 1.46
N LYS A 2 44.05 27.41 2.36
CA LYS A 2 43.76 26.24 3.23
C LYS A 2 42.47 26.36 4.09
N ARG A 3 42.16 27.54 4.63
CA ARG A 3 40.95 27.77 5.47
C ARG A 3 39.62 27.63 4.70
N TYR A 4 39.59 28.04 3.43
CA TYR A 4 38.41 27.94 2.57
C TYR A 4 38.16 26.51 2.09
N LEU A 5 39.22 25.73 1.88
CA LEU A 5 39.15 24.30 1.59
C LEU A 5 38.56 23.52 2.77
N ILE A 6 39.00 23.83 4.01
CA ILE A 6 38.47 23.19 5.22
C ILE A 6 36.99 23.54 5.42
N SER A 7 36.58 24.80 5.21
CA SER A 7 35.16 25.17 5.31
C SER A 7 34.28 24.51 4.24
N LEU A 8 34.77 24.36 3.00
CA LEU A 8 34.07 23.64 1.92
C LEU A 8 33.89 22.16 2.25
N TRP A 9 34.92 21.52 2.83
CA TRP A 9 34.84 20.13 3.27
C TRP A 9 33.84 19.94 4.42
N VAL A 10 33.80 20.87 5.38
CA VAL A 10 32.86 20.80 6.51
C VAL A 10 31.42 21.05 6.05
N ILE A 11 31.17 21.99 5.12
CA ILE A 11 29.83 22.22 4.55
C ILE A 11 29.37 21.02 3.72
N SER A 12 30.26 20.42 2.92
CA SER A 12 29.96 19.19 2.18
C SER A 12 29.63 18.03 3.12
N LEU A 13 30.35 17.90 4.25
CA LEU A 13 30.10 16.85 5.25
C LEU A 13 28.77 17.08 6.00
N MET A 14 28.38 18.34 6.24
CA MET A 14 27.06 18.67 6.82
C MET A 14 25.91 18.41 5.84
N LEU A 15 26.11 18.60 4.53
CA LEU A 15 25.11 18.27 3.51
C LEU A 15 24.87 16.76 3.37
N PHE A 16 25.90 15.93 3.60
CA PHE A 16 25.74 14.47 3.63
C PHE A 16 24.99 13.93 4.86
N LEU A 17 24.96 14.68 5.97
CA LEU A 17 24.26 14.28 7.20
C LEU A 17 22.77 14.68 7.24
N ALA A 18 22.31 15.51 6.29
CA ALA A 18 20.95 16.05 6.28
C ALA A 18 19.95 15.23 5.43
N ALA A 19 20.38 14.17 4.76
CA ALA A 19 19.52 13.34 3.92
C ALA A 19 19.31 11.96 4.54
N CYS A 20 18.68 11.91 5.73
CA CYS A 20 17.94 10.72 6.11
C CYS A 20 16.54 10.89 5.49
N GLU A 21 16.45 10.61 4.20
CA GLU A 21 15.16 10.60 3.52
C GLU A 21 14.49 9.27 3.87
N ASP A 22 13.42 9.34 4.68
CA ASP A 22 12.60 8.18 5.01
C ASP A 22 12.09 7.57 3.70
N SER A 23 12.36 6.28 3.47
CA SER A 23 11.92 5.62 2.24
C SER A 23 10.41 5.37 2.28
N PRO A 24 9.67 5.64 1.19
CA PRO A 24 8.28 5.20 1.07
C PRO A 24 8.13 3.71 1.40
N GLY A 25 7.06 3.36 2.13
CA GLY A 25 6.78 1.98 2.53
C GLY A 25 7.49 1.51 3.81
N GLN A 26 8.27 2.38 4.46
CA GLN A 26 8.88 2.05 5.75
C GLN A 26 7.85 2.08 6.90
N VAL A 27 7.91 1.06 7.75
CA VAL A 27 7.12 0.95 8.98
C VAL A 27 7.81 1.71 10.13
N PHE A 28 7.12 2.68 10.71
CA PHE A 28 7.59 3.52 11.82
C PHE A 28 7.02 3.11 13.18
N GLY A 29 6.00 2.25 13.20
CA GLY A 29 5.42 1.75 14.43
C GLY A 29 4.29 0.76 14.19
N GLU A 30 3.67 0.34 15.29
CA GLU A 30 2.45 -0.47 15.25
C GLU A 30 1.24 0.41 14.91
N TYR A 31 0.26 -0.19 14.23
CA TYR A 31 -1.02 0.45 13.93
C TYR A 31 -2.15 -0.27 14.69
N ASP A 32 -3.10 0.51 15.19
CA ASP A 32 -4.30 -0.03 15.84
C ASP A 32 -5.28 -0.54 14.78
N THR A 33 -5.17 -1.83 14.44
CA THR A 33 -5.97 -2.47 13.39
C THR A 33 -7.47 -2.54 13.72
N SER A 34 -7.88 -2.28 14.97
CA SER A 34 -9.30 -2.19 15.34
C SER A 34 -10.02 -1.00 14.69
N LYS A 35 -9.25 -0.04 14.14
CA LYS A 35 -9.76 1.12 13.40
C LYS A 35 -10.06 0.83 11.94
N LEU A 36 -9.65 -0.33 11.42
CA LEU A 36 -9.89 -0.72 10.04
C LEU A 36 -11.33 -1.22 9.86
N SER A 37 -11.93 -0.91 8.72
CA SER A 37 -13.27 -1.39 8.35
C SER A 37 -13.28 -2.86 7.92
N ASN A 38 -12.13 -3.40 7.55
CA ASN A 38 -11.92 -4.80 7.19
C ASN A 38 -10.80 -5.39 8.03
N ASP A 39 -10.96 -6.63 8.47
CA ASP A 39 -9.95 -7.36 9.21
C ASP A 39 -8.92 -8.06 8.30
N PHE A 40 -9.14 -8.14 6.98
CA PHE A 40 -8.21 -8.76 6.01
C PHE A 40 -7.71 -10.14 6.43
N ASN A 41 -8.46 -10.93 7.20
CA ASN A 41 -7.94 -12.15 7.82
C ASN A 41 -6.57 -11.90 8.51
N GLN A 42 -6.52 -11.06 9.56
CA GLN A 42 -5.28 -10.69 10.29
C GLN A 42 -4.45 -11.88 10.80
N ASN A 43 -4.99 -13.10 10.80
CA ASN A 43 -4.22 -14.31 11.10
C ASN A 43 -3.22 -14.67 10.00
N ASN A 44 -3.38 -14.12 8.78
CA ASN A 44 -2.42 -14.26 7.71
C ASN A 44 -1.36 -13.15 7.81
N GLU A 45 -0.12 -13.55 8.08
CA GLU A 45 1.02 -12.64 8.20
C GLU A 45 1.24 -11.76 6.96
N ALA A 46 0.76 -12.17 5.78
CA ALA A 46 0.80 -11.36 4.57
C ALA A 46 0.11 -10.00 4.74
N TYR A 47 -0.92 -9.93 5.58
CA TYR A 47 -1.65 -8.69 5.87
C TYR A 47 -1.23 -8.05 7.21
N SER A 48 -0.02 -8.33 7.69
CA SER A 48 0.52 -7.62 8.86
C SER A 48 0.58 -6.12 8.57
N ILE A 49 -0.03 -5.31 9.43
CA ILE A 49 -0.11 -3.85 9.24
C ILE A 49 0.72 -3.12 10.29
N GLY A 50 1.43 -2.09 9.86
CA GLY A 50 2.09 -1.10 10.70
C GLY A 50 1.65 0.30 10.34
N ALA A 51 2.25 1.30 10.98
CA ALA A 51 2.02 2.70 10.68
C ALA A 51 3.22 3.28 9.92
N ASN A 52 2.97 4.10 8.89
CA ASN A 52 4.01 4.90 8.25
C ASN A 52 4.32 6.16 9.10
N LYS A 53 5.24 7.02 8.62
CA LYS A 53 5.67 8.25 9.33
C LYS A 53 4.52 9.22 9.65
N ASP A 54 3.45 9.19 8.85
CA ASP A 54 2.27 10.04 9.01
C ASP A 54 1.19 9.38 9.89
N GLY A 55 1.47 8.18 10.43
CA GLY A 55 0.53 7.42 11.23
C GLY A 55 -0.55 6.70 10.43
N MET A 56 -0.43 6.63 9.10
CA MET A 56 -1.36 5.92 8.21
C MET A 56 -1.05 4.42 8.18
N PRO A 57 -2.06 3.55 8.02
CA PRO A 57 -1.83 2.11 7.94
C PRO A 57 -1.11 1.76 6.64
N ILE A 58 -0.08 0.91 6.75
CA ILE A 58 0.63 0.29 5.63
C ILE A 58 0.82 -1.20 5.90
N PHE A 59 0.89 -2.01 4.84
CA PHE A 59 1.31 -3.41 4.97
C PHE A 59 2.81 -3.46 5.27
N LYS A 60 3.21 -4.24 6.30
CA LYS A 60 4.62 -4.43 6.69
C LYS A 60 5.45 -5.03 5.55
N ASP A 61 4.82 -5.87 4.72
CA ASP A 61 5.35 -6.34 3.44
C ASP A 61 4.30 -6.09 2.35
N THR A 62 4.48 -4.99 1.61
CA THR A 62 3.52 -4.53 0.61
C THR A 62 3.39 -5.49 -0.57
N ASN A 63 4.47 -6.15 -0.97
CA ASN A 63 4.45 -7.10 -2.09
C ASN A 63 3.76 -8.40 -1.68
N LYS A 64 4.10 -8.94 -0.50
CA LYS A 64 3.46 -10.16 0.03
C LYS A 64 1.96 -9.94 0.25
N ALA A 65 1.55 -8.76 0.73
CA ALA A 65 0.14 -8.41 0.88
C ALA A 65 -0.59 -8.39 -0.47
N PHE A 66 0.03 -7.81 -1.52
CA PHE A 66 -0.53 -7.78 -2.87
C PHE A 66 -0.67 -9.18 -3.46
N GLU A 67 0.37 -10.01 -3.37
CA GLU A 67 0.33 -11.40 -3.84
C GLU A 67 -0.76 -12.20 -3.13
N GLN A 68 -0.94 -12.01 -1.82
CA GLN A 68 -2.00 -12.69 -1.07
C GLN A 68 -3.39 -12.19 -1.46
N ALA A 69 -3.56 -10.88 -1.71
CA ALA A 69 -4.83 -10.31 -2.15
C ALA A 69 -5.28 -10.90 -3.50
N LEU A 70 -4.35 -11.12 -4.43
CA LEU A 70 -4.64 -11.77 -5.72
C LEU A 70 -5.24 -13.17 -5.55
N ILE A 71 -4.86 -13.90 -4.50
CA ILE A 71 -5.36 -15.23 -4.19
C ILE A 71 -6.71 -15.14 -3.48
N ASP A 72 -6.80 -14.33 -2.42
CA ASP A 72 -7.98 -14.29 -1.56
C ASP A 72 -9.20 -13.64 -2.25
N TYR A 73 -8.94 -12.72 -3.18
CA TYR A 73 -9.96 -11.94 -3.88
C TYR A 73 -10.01 -12.22 -5.39
N GLU A 74 -9.53 -13.40 -5.83
CA GLU A 74 -9.43 -13.78 -7.26
C GLU A 74 -10.72 -13.50 -8.04
N ASN A 75 -11.88 -13.95 -7.53
CA ASN A 75 -13.16 -13.77 -8.22
C ASN A 75 -13.58 -12.29 -8.29
N GLY A 76 -13.30 -11.50 -7.26
CA GLY A 76 -13.52 -10.06 -7.24
C GLY A 76 -12.67 -9.35 -8.28
N PHE A 77 -11.38 -9.69 -8.38
CA PHE A 77 -10.49 -9.15 -9.40
C PHE A 77 -10.96 -9.49 -10.82
N ILE A 78 -11.34 -10.74 -11.07
CA ILE A 78 -11.90 -11.17 -12.36
C ILE A 78 -13.18 -10.39 -12.68
N ALA A 79 -14.11 -10.27 -11.72
CA ALA A 79 -15.37 -9.56 -11.94
C ALA A 79 -15.16 -8.07 -12.25
N ILE A 80 -14.26 -7.38 -11.54
CA ILE A 80 -13.93 -5.97 -11.82
C ILE A 80 -13.30 -5.86 -13.22
N GLN A 81 -12.40 -6.77 -13.55
CA GLN A 81 -11.75 -6.80 -14.86
C GLN A 81 -12.78 -6.91 -15.99
N GLU A 82 -13.73 -7.83 -15.87
CA GLU A 82 -14.76 -8.09 -16.88
C GLU A 82 -15.79 -6.94 -16.98
N GLU A 83 -16.30 -6.46 -15.85
CA GLU A 83 -17.35 -5.43 -15.82
C GLU A 83 -16.85 -4.08 -16.34
N PHE A 84 -15.60 -3.73 -16.07
CA PHE A 84 -15.01 -2.44 -16.45
C PHE A 84 -14.00 -2.51 -17.60
N ASN A 85 -13.86 -3.69 -18.23
CA ASN A 85 -12.95 -3.93 -19.36
C ASN A 85 -11.51 -3.46 -19.08
N LEU A 86 -10.94 -3.91 -17.95
CA LEU A 86 -9.58 -3.59 -17.53
C LEU A 86 -8.58 -4.68 -17.94
N ASP A 87 -7.30 -4.32 -18.01
CA ASP A 87 -6.22 -5.31 -18.02
C ASP A 87 -6.09 -5.98 -16.65
N PRO A 88 -5.57 -7.22 -16.57
CA PRO A 88 -5.32 -7.89 -15.29
C PRO A 88 -4.54 -7.00 -14.31
N VAL A 89 -4.94 -7.04 -13.04
CA VAL A 89 -4.36 -6.16 -12.01
C VAL A 89 -2.86 -6.39 -11.84
N ASN A 90 -2.13 -5.30 -11.66
CA ASN A 90 -0.69 -5.26 -11.41
C ASN A 90 -0.32 -3.94 -10.68
N SER A 91 0.97 -3.74 -10.40
CA SER A 91 1.48 -2.56 -9.69
C SER A 91 1.32 -1.23 -10.43
N GLU A 92 0.99 -1.24 -11.72
CA GLU A 92 0.82 -0.03 -12.55
C GLU A 92 -0.66 0.36 -12.71
N ASN A 93 -1.61 -0.57 -12.58
CA ASN A 93 -3.03 -0.33 -12.84
C ASN A 93 -3.97 -0.54 -11.63
N TRP A 94 -3.42 -0.86 -10.45
CA TRP A 94 -4.19 -1.14 -9.23
C TRP A 94 -5.16 -0.02 -8.81
N GLU A 95 -4.86 1.24 -9.14
CA GLU A 95 -5.73 2.38 -8.83
C GLU A 95 -7.12 2.23 -9.49
N SER A 96 -7.20 1.65 -10.69
CA SER A 96 -8.49 1.39 -11.34
C SER A 96 -9.31 0.38 -10.53
N TYR A 97 -8.66 -0.67 -10.03
CA TYR A 97 -9.31 -1.68 -9.18
C TYR A 97 -9.76 -1.13 -7.84
N LYS A 98 -9.00 -0.20 -7.26
CA LYS A 98 -9.43 0.58 -6.08
C LYS A 98 -10.70 1.38 -6.38
N ILE A 99 -10.75 2.09 -7.50
CA ILE A 99 -11.89 2.95 -7.85
C ILE A 99 -13.15 2.14 -8.12
N PHE A 100 -13.03 1.03 -8.85
CA PHE A 100 -14.16 0.26 -9.35
C PHE A 100 -14.62 -0.87 -8.43
N GLY A 101 -13.79 -1.33 -7.49
CA GLY A 101 -14.12 -2.50 -6.67
C GLY A 101 -15.46 -2.38 -5.91
N TRP A 102 -15.71 -1.24 -5.26
CA TRP A 102 -16.97 -0.97 -4.57
C TRP A 102 -18.15 -0.66 -5.51
N GLN A 103 -17.89 -0.49 -6.81
CA GLN A 103 -18.89 -0.18 -7.82
C GLN A 103 -19.42 -1.42 -8.56
N LEU A 104 -18.89 -2.62 -8.28
CA LEU A 104 -19.37 -3.88 -8.86
C LEU A 104 -20.89 -4.04 -8.73
N THR A 105 -21.56 -4.30 -9.85
CA THR A 105 -23.02 -4.42 -9.89
C THR A 105 -23.53 -5.86 -9.85
N THR A 106 -22.63 -6.85 -9.76
CA THR A 106 -22.99 -8.27 -9.65
C THR A 106 -23.96 -8.59 -8.50
N ASP A 107 -24.94 -9.46 -8.77
CA ASP A 107 -25.88 -9.98 -7.78
C ASP A 107 -25.26 -11.06 -6.87
N VAL A 108 -24.04 -11.51 -7.17
CA VAL A 108 -23.33 -12.51 -6.36
C VAL A 108 -22.68 -11.82 -5.16
N GLU A 109 -23.34 -11.93 -4.00
CA GLU A 109 -22.93 -11.25 -2.74
C GLU A 109 -21.45 -11.44 -2.40
N SER A 110 -20.92 -12.66 -2.53
CA SER A 110 -19.52 -12.95 -2.19
C SER A 110 -18.55 -12.20 -3.10
N ILE A 111 -18.85 -12.06 -4.40
CA ILE A 111 -18.01 -11.33 -5.35
C ILE A 111 -18.11 -9.82 -5.10
N ARG A 112 -19.32 -9.31 -4.83
CA ARG A 112 -19.52 -7.90 -4.47
C ARG A 112 -18.80 -7.52 -3.17
N LYS A 113 -18.80 -8.43 -2.19
CA LYS A 113 -17.99 -8.28 -0.97
C LYS A 113 -16.50 -8.21 -1.29
N GLN A 114 -15.97 -9.14 -2.11
CA GLN A 114 -14.58 -9.08 -2.53
C GLN A 114 -14.22 -7.76 -3.23
N GLY A 115 -15.08 -7.20 -4.09
CA GLY A 115 -14.84 -5.88 -4.69
C GLY A 115 -14.71 -4.75 -3.67
N SER A 116 -15.56 -4.75 -2.64
CA SER A 116 -15.45 -3.80 -1.53
C SER A 116 -14.18 -4.00 -0.71
N GLU A 117 -13.73 -5.24 -0.53
CA GLU A 117 -12.49 -5.58 0.18
C GLU A 117 -11.25 -5.21 -0.63
N ILE A 118 -11.28 -5.37 -1.96
CA ILE A 118 -10.22 -4.92 -2.88
C ILE A 118 -10.04 -3.39 -2.81
N THR A 119 -11.15 -2.64 -2.77
CA THR A 119 -11.10 -1.17 -2.59
C THR A 119 -10.37 -0.81 -1.29
N GLN A 120 -10.78 -1.42 -0.18
CA GLN A 120 -10.18 -1.19 1.14
C GLN A 120 -8.72 -1.67 1.22
N PHE A 121 -8.38 -2.77 0.56
CA PHE A 121 -7.01 -3.25 0.45
C PHE A 121 -6.14 -2.17 -0.19
N PHE A 122 -6.60 -1.59 -1.30
CA PHE A 122 -5.85 -0.55 -1.99
C PHE A 122 -5.81 0.80 -1.27
N ASP A 123 -6.75 1.10 -0.36
CA ASP A 123 -6.64 2.23 0.57
C ASP A 123 -5.47 2.11 1.55
N ILE A 124 -5.05 0.88 1.89
CA ILE A 124 -3.86 0.63 2.73
C ILE A 124 -2.61 0.54 1.86
N TYR A 125 -2.69 -0.21 0.74
CA TYR A 125 -1.58 -0.43 -0.19
C TYR A 125 -0.99 0.90 -0.70
N GLU A 126 -1.85 1.88 -1.01
CA GLU A 126 -1.40 3.17 -1.52
C GLU A 126 -0.50 3.95 -0.56
N ASN A 127 -0.65 3.74 0.76
CA ASN A 127 0.09 4.48 1.79
C ASN A 127 1.56 4.05 1.84
N SER A 128 1.91 2.93 1.18
CA SER A 128 3.29 2.48 1.01
C SER A 128 4.06 3.28 -0.05
N PHE A 129 3.38 4.10 -0.87
CA PHE A 129 4.00 4.87 -1.95
C PHE A 129 3.94 6.39 -1.70
N LYS A 130 3.40 6.81 -0.56
CA LYS A 130 3.22 8.21 -0.15
C LYS A 130 4.29 8.64 0.85
#